data_AF-A0A355GHP8-F1
#
_entry.id   AF-A0A355GHP8-F1
#
_cell.length_a   1.000
_cell.length_b   1.000
_cell.length_c   1.000
_cell.angle_alpha   90.00
_cell.angle_beta   90.00
_cell.angle_gamma   90.00
#
_symmetry.space_group_name_H-M   'P 1'
#
loop_
_entity.id
_entity.type
_entity.pdbx_description
1 polymer ?
#
loop_
_entity_poly.entity_id
_entity_poly.type
_entity_poly.pdbx_seq_one_letter_code
_entity_poly.pdbx_strand_id
1 'polypeptide(L)'
;WTQLFDLKTDPHELQDLSEHPEQQERIKKMLVDLKQWQMKTDDKQPLTSDHPRPEAIDLTGRKRKPDQHQPDWIVKKYFDSE
;
A
#
# COMPACT_ATOMS: atom_id res chain seq x y z
N TRP A 1 -3.21 11.16 3.57
CA TRP A 1 -1.82 11.21 4.02
C TRP A 1 -0.94 11.05 2.79
N THR A 2 0.09 11.88 2.64
CA THR A 2 0.96 11.94 1.46
C THR A 2 2.40 11.91 1.93
N GLN A 3 3.25 11.12 1.28
CA GLN A 3 4.68 11.02 1.58
C GLN A 3 5.52 11.52 0.40
N LEU A 4 6.75 11.93 0.67
CA LEU A 4 7.71 12.33 -0.36
C LEU A 4 9.11 11.81 -0.01
N PHE A 5 9.74 11.12 -0.94
CA PHE A 5 11.09 10.56 -0.77
C PHE A 5 12.03 11.05 -1.87
N ASP A 6 13.30 11.28 -1.51
CA ASP A 6 14.38 11.48 -2.48
C ASP A 6 15.09 10.16 -2.74
N LEU A 7 14.69 9.45 -3.79
CA LEU A 7 15.24 8.13 -4.13
C LEU A 7 16.74 8.14 -4.45
N LYS A 8 17.34 9.30 -4.74
CA LYS A 8 18.78 9.40 -5.02
C LYS A 8 19.59 9.30 -3.74
N THR A 9 19.12 9.90 -2.66
CA THR A 9 19.81 9.93 -1.36
C THR A 9 19.21 8.97 -0.34
N ASP A 10 17.95 8.58 -0.53
CA ASP A 10 17.16 7.67 0.31
C ASP A 10 16.46 6.60 -0.55
N PRO A 11 17.21 5.61 -1.08
CA PRO A 11 16.68 4.55 -1.92
C PRO A 11 15.79 3.54 -1.15
N HIS A 12 15.77 3.62 0.18
CA HIS A 12 14.99 2.73 1.04
C HIS A 12 13.75 3.42 1.64
N GLU A 13 13.47 4.67 1.24
CA GLU A 13 12.26 5.41 1.61
C GLU A 13 12.08 5.49 3.14
N LEU A 14 13.19 5.70 3.86
CA LEU A 14 13.21 5.76 5.32
C LEU A 14 12.95 7.17 5.84
N GLN A 15 13.19 8.20 5.03
CA GLN A 15 13.06 9.59 5.43
C GLN A 15 11.98 10.30 4.61
N ASP A 16 10.79 10.42 5.20
CA ASP A 16 9.71 11.20 4.61
C ASP A 16 9.99 12.71 4.70
N LEU A 17 9.95 13.38 3.55
CA LEU A 17 10.14 14.81 3.36
C LEU A 17 8.81 15.58 3.20
N SER A 18 7.66 14.90 3.33
CA SER A 18 6.35 15.48 3.04
C SER A 18 5.96 16.64 3.96
N GLU A 19 6.45 16.64 5.20
CA GLU A 19 6.19 17.67 6.20
C GLU A 19 7.09 18.90 6.05
N HIS A 20 8.13 18.82 5.21
CA HIS A 20 9.06 19.91 5.00
C HIS A 20 8.40 21.05 4.21
N PRO A 21 8.40 22.30 4.71
CA PRO A 21 7.77 23.43 4.04
C PRO A 21 8.32 23.69 2.63
N GLU A 22 9.61 23.48 2.43
CA GLU A 22 10.29 23.66 1.14
C GLU A 22 9.81 22.68 0.05
N GLN A 23 9.18 21.57 0.44
CA GLN A 23 8.68 20.56 -0.49
C GLN A 23 7.21 20.77 -0.88
N GLN A 24 6.47 21.68 -0.24
CA GLN A 24 5.02 21.80 -0.46
C GLN A 24 4.65 22.12 -1.92
N GLU A 25 5.40 23.02 -2.56
CA GLU A 25 5.16 23.34 -3.98
C GLU A 25 5.51 22.18 -4.91
N ARG A 26 6.54 21.39 -4.57
CA ARG A 26 6.89 20.18 -5.31
C ARG A 26 5.78 19.13 -5.20
N ILE A 27 5.27 18.89 -4.00
CA ILE A 27 4.17 17.95 -3.74
C ILE A 27 2.92 18.36 -4.53
N LYS A 28 2.52 19.64 -4.47
CA LYS A 28 1.38 20.15 -5.25
C LYS A 28 1.55 19.87 -6.75
N LYS A 29 2.72 20.17 -7.30
CA LYS A 29 3.02 19.92 -8.72
C LYS A 29 2.93 18.43 -9.07
N MET A 30 3.53 17.56 -8.25
CA MET A 30 3.52 16.11 -8.47
C MET A 30 2.09 15.53 -8.38
N LEU A 31 1.26 16.02 -7.46
CA LEU A 31 -0.15 15.61 -7.38
C LEU A 31 -0.97 16.08 -8.59
N VAL A 32 -0.68 17.25 -9.14
CA VAL A 32 -1.27 17.70 -10.41
C VAL A 32 -0.86 16.76 -11.54
N ASP A 33 0.42 16.44 -11.66
CA ASP A 33 0.93 15.53 -12.69
C ASP A 33 0.28 14.14 -12.57
N LEU A 34 0.14 13.63 -11.35
CA LEU A 34 -0.53 12.35 -11.06
C LEU A 34 -2.00 12.37 -11.51
N LYS A 35 -2.75 13.44 -11.21
CA LYS A 35 -4.14 13.60 -11.65
C LYS A 35 -4.27 13.63 -13.16
N GLN A 36 -3.34 14.30 -13.86
CA GLN A 36 -3.30 14.28 -15.32
C GLN A 36 -3.05 12.88 -15.86
N TRP A 37 -2.20 12.09 -15.20
CA TRP A 37 -1.97 10.70 -15.56
C TRP A 37 -3.22 9.84 -15.37
N GLN A 38 -3.93 9.97 -14.25
CA GLN A 38 -5.19 9.25 -14.03
C GLN A 38 -6.19 9.49 -15.16
N MET A 39 -6.33 10.75 -15.60
CA MET A 39 -7.20 11.10 -16.74
C MET A 39 -6.73 10.45 -18.05
N LYS A 40 -5.42 10.41 -18.31
CA LYS A 40 -4.84 9.81 -19.52
C LYS A 40 -5.03 8.29 -19.58
N THR A 41 -5.11 7.63 -18.42
CA THR A 41 -5.21 6.17 -18.32
C THR A 41 -6.63 5.68 -17.97
N ASP A 42 -7.64 6.57 -17.95
CA ASP A 42 -9.00 6.29 -17.47
C ASP A 42 -9.03 5.65 -16.07
N ASP A 43 -8.08 6.02 -15.20
CA ASP A 43 -8.09 5.61 -13.79
C ASP A 43 -9.10 6.47 -13.02
N LYS A 44 -10.08 5.80 -12.42
CA LYS A 44 -11.20 6.41 -11.68
C LYS A 44 -11.01 6.33 -10.16
N GLN A 45 -9.93 5.71 -9.70
CA GLN A 45 -9.67 5.53 -8.28
C GLN A 45 -9.24 6.87 -7.65
N PRO A 46 -9.89 7.35 -6.57
CA PRO A 46 -9.42 8.54 -5.88
C PRO A 46 -8.09 8.30 -5.18
N LEU A 47 -7.26 9.35 -5.06
CA LEU A 47 -5.97 9.28 -4.37
C LEU A 47 -6.11 9.03 -2.86
N THR A 48 -7.26 9.34 -2.28
CA THR A 48 -7.57 9.13 -0.86
C THR A 48 -8.93 8.46 -0.70
N SER A 49 -9.06 7.64 0.33
CA SER A 49 -10.33 7.03 0.72
C SER A 49 -10.91 7.77 1.92
N ASP A 50 -12.16 8.22 1.83
CA ASP A 50 -12.86 8.90 2.94
C ASP A 50 -13.16 7.95 4.10
N HIS A 51 -13.30 6.65 3.80
CA HIS A 51 -13.59 5.60 4.75
C HIS A 51 -12.56 4.47 4.59
N PRO A 52 -11.29 4.68 5.00
CA PRO A 52 -10.29 3.63 4.94
C PRO A 52 -10.73 2.45 5.81
N ARG A 53 -10.49 1.23 5.33
CA ARG A 53 -10.72 0.04 6.15
C ARG A 53 -9.68 0.01 7.29
N PRO A 54 -9.99 -0.64 8.41
CA PRO A 54 -8.99 -0.87 9.45
C PRO A 54 -7.74 -1.55 8.88
N GLU A 55 -6.58 -1.15 9.40
CA GLU A 55 -5.30 -1.78 9.07
C GLU A 55 -5.29 -3.26 9.48
N ALA A 56 -5.82 -3.53 10.69
CA ALA A 56 -5.96 -4.89 11.18
C ALA A 56 -7.12 -5.60 10.49
N ILE A 57 -6.84 -6.76 9.91
CA ILE A 57 -7.87 -7.66 9.38
C ILE A 57 -8.33 -8.58 10.52
N ASP A 58 -9.62 -8.53 10.85
CA ASP A 58 -10.21 -9.50 11.79
C ASP A 58 -10.44 -10.85 11.09
N LEU A 59 -9.69 -11.85 11.54
CA LEU A 59 -9.77 -13.23 11.07
C LEU A 59 -10.48 -14.15 12.08
N THR A 60 -11.05 -13.60 13.15
CA THR A 60 -11.75 -14.37 14.18
C THR A 60 -12.86 -15.23 13.56
N GLY A 61 -12.86 -16.53 13.85
CA GLY A 61 -13.83 -17.49 13.31
C GLY A 61 -13.64 -17.85 11.83
N ARG A 62 -12.65 -17.31 11.12
CA ARG A 62 -12.34 -17.74 9.74
C ARG A 62 -11.52 -19.02 9.76
N LYS A 63 -12.09 -20.10 9.23
CA LYS A 63 -11.35 -21.36 8.99
C LYS A 63 -10.28 -21.14 7.93
N ARG A 64 -9.03 -21.46 8.27
CA ARG A 64 -7.91 -21.47 7.32
C ARG A 64 -8.10 -22.66 6.38
N LYS A 65 -7.97 -22.42 5.08
CA LYS A 65 -7.99 -23.48 4.06
C LYS A 65 -6.60 -23.56 3.41
N PRO A 66 -6.00 -24.74 3.30
CA PRO A 66 -4.75 -24.89 2.57
C PRO A 66 -4.95 -24.56 1.10
N ASP A 67 -3.95 -23.91 0.50
CA ASP A 67 -3.94 -23.61 -0.93
C ASP A 67 -3.58 -24.88 -1.72
N GLN A 68 -4.20 -25.08 -2.89
CA GLN A 68 -3.99 -26.27 -3.72
C GLN A 68 -2.56 -26.42 -4.25
N HIS A 69 -1.79 -25.33 -4.31
CA HIS A 69 -0.39 -25.31 -4.73
C HIS A 69 0.59 -25.36 -3.55
N GLN A 70 0.11 -25.42 -2.30
CA GLN A 70 1.00 -25.60 -1.15
C GLN A 70 1.58 -27.02 -1.12
N PRO A 71 2.91 -27.17 -0.98
CA PRO A 71 3.53 -28.47 -0.82
C PRO A 71 2.95 -29.24 0.37
N ASP A 72 2.83 -30.55 0.25
CA ASP A 72 2.26 -31.43 1.28
C ASP A 72 2.84 -31.21 2.69
N TRP A 73 4.14 -30.92 2.79
CA TRP A 73 4.80 -30.72 4.08
C TRP A 73 4.32 -29.45 4.80
N ILE A 74 3.94 -28.38 4.06
CA ILE A 74 3.35 -27.17 4.63
C ILE A 74 1.97 -27.50 5.19
N VAL A 75 1.14 -28.20 4.41
CA VAL A 75 -0.21 -28.58 4.82
C VAL A 75 -0.16 -29.38 6.11
N LYS A 76 0.66 -30.44 6.14
CA LYS A 76 0.82 -31.31 7.31
C LYS A 76 1.31 -30.57 8.55
N LYS A 77 2.23 -29.63 8.39
CA LYS A 77 2.82 -28.91 9.54
C LYS A 77 1.87 -27.89 10.15
N TYR A 78 1.04 -27.22 9.34
CA TYR A 78 0.30 -26.04 9.75
C TYR A 78 -1.23 -26.19 9.74
N PHE A 79 -1.76 -27.29 9.19
CA PHE A 79 -3.20 -27.52 9.04
C PHE A 79 -3.69 -28.87 9.59
N ASP A 80 -2.82 -29.87 9.79
CA ASP A 80 -3.24 -31.20 10.32
C ASP A 80 -3.30 -31.26 11.86
N SER A 81 -3.02 -30.17 12.57
CA SER A 81 -3.05 -30.09 14.04
C SER A 81 -4.36 -29.53 14.61
N GLU A 82 -5.41 -29.39 13.80
CA GLU A 82 -6.78 -29.01 14.23
C GLU A 82 -7.66 -30.23 14.49
#